data_AF-A0A1L9S9Z6-F1
#
_entry.id   AF-A0A1L9S9Z6-F1
#
_cell.length_a   1.000
_cell.length_b   1.000
_cell.length_c   1.000
_cell.angle_alpha   90.00
_cell.angle_beta   90.00
_cell.angle_gamma   90.00
#
_symmetry.space_group_name_H-M   'P 1'
#
loop_
_entity.id
_entity.type
_entity.pdbx_description
1 polymer ?
#
loop_
_entity_poly.entity_id
_entity_poly.type
_entity_poly.pdbx_seq_one_letter_code
_entity_poly.pdbx_strand_id
1 'polypeptide(L)'
;MLSSARCRIAAVSARSAGFVARASYSSTIPRLQANVPQANTPLAEVSEAAERSRELQAPNRANTWAASQRPRAEAMSGPRFEQTVMEMQPQPMAAIELIHKQPVRWTKKRVVACDGGGGPLGHPKVFINTDKAEIATCGYCGVPFAHEQHRAYLESLPATSYPLKATGDSAEVNETQRVTEGGLEQR
;
A
#
# COMPACT_ATOMS: atom_id res chain seq x y z
N MET A 1 -18.43 -108.70 42.90
CA MET A 1 -18.02 -108.33 41.53
C MET A 1 -17.92 -106.82 41.45
N LEU A 2 -16.90 -106.34 40.72
CA LEU A 2 -16.15 -105.10 40.97
C LEU A 2 -16.98 -103.81 40.95
N SER A 3 -16.70 -102.96 41.94
CA SER A 3 -17.16 -101.58 42.07
C SER A 3 -16.54 -100.72 40.96
N SER A 4 -17.38 -100.18 40.06
CA SER A 4 -16.95 -99.36 38.93
C SER A 4 -16.76 -97.90 39.37
N ALA A 5 -15.49 -97.50 39.53
CA ALA A 5 -15.09 -96.13 39.78
C ALA A 5 -15.27 -95.28 38.52
N ARG A 6 -16.10 -94.24 38.58
CA ARG A 6 -16.18 -93.20 37.54
C ARG A 6 -15.27 -92.03 37.93
N CYS A 7 -14.08 -92.02 37.34
CA CYS A 7 -13.12 -90.93 37.43
C CYS A 7 -13.60 -89.75 36.56
N ARG A 8 -13.85 -88.58 37.18
CA ARG A 8 -14.14 -87.34 36.44
C ARG A 8 -12.83 -86.63 36.13
N ILE A 9 -12.45 -86.60 34.86
CA ILE A 9 -11.31 -85.81 34.38
C ILE A 9 -11.78 -84.35 34.26
N ALA A 10 -11.24 -83.47 35.10
CA ALA A 10 -11.42 -82.03 34.97
C ALA A 10 -10.39 -81.47 33.98
N ALA A 11 -10.83 -81.05 32.79
CA ALA A 11 -10.00 -80.32 31.85
C ALA A 11 -10.01 -78.83 32.22
N VAL A 12 -8.90 -78.34 32.80
CA VAL A 12 -8.70 -76.92 33.06
C VAL A 12 -8.26 -76.24 31.76
N SER A 13 -9.18 -75.54 31.09
CA SER A 13 -8.84 -74.67 29.96
C SER A 13 -8.36 -73.32 30.51
N ALA A 14 -7.06 -73.15 30.63
CA ALA A 14 -6.45 -71.85 30.91
C ALA A 14 -6.54 -70.97 29.66
N ARG A 15 -7.60 -70.17 29.55
CA ARG A 15 -7.65 -69.06 28.59
C ARG A 15 -6.82 -67.91 29.14
N SER A 16 -5.59 -67.77 28.68
CA SER A 16 -4.82 -66.53 28.84
C SER A 16 -5.54 -65.44 28.07
N ALA A 17 -6.28 -64.58 28.77
CA ALA A 17 -6.75 -63.33 28.21
C ALA A 17 -5.52 -62.44 28.01
N GLY A 18 -4.94 -62.49 26.81
CA GLY A 18 -3.95 -61.50 26.39
C GLY A 18 -4.62 -60.13 26.41
N PHE A 19 -4.33 -59.34 27.44
CA PHE A 19 -4.64 -57.91 27.43
C PHE A 19 -3.80 -57.26 26.33
N VAL A 20 -4.40 -57.07 25.16
CA VAL A 20 -3.82 -56.17 24.16
C VAL A 20 -4.04 -54.76 24.68
N ALA A 21 -2.96 -54.06 25.03
CA ALA A 21 -3.03 -52.66 25.39
C ALA A 21 -3.62 -51.87 24.21
N ARG A 22 -4.82 -51.33 24.37
CA ARG A 22 -5.35 -50.34 23.43
C ARG A 22 -4.46 -49.10 23.54
N ALA A 23 -3.81 -48.72 22.44
CA ALA A 23 -3.09 -47.47 22.37
C ALA A 23 -4.08 -46.32 22.67
N SER A 24 -3.90 -45.67 23.82
CA SER A 24 -4.58 -44.44 24.18
C SER A 24 -3.91 -43.29 23.44
N TYR A 25 -4.44 -42.93 22.28
CA TYR A 25 -4.09 -41.65 21.67
C TYR A 25 -4.70 -40.54 22.54
N SER A 26 -3.85 -39.82 23.26
CA SER A 26 -4.25 -38.57 23.90
C SER A 26 -4.44 -37.53 22.80
N SER A 27 -5.68 -37.28 22.40
CA SER A 27 -6.01 -36.16 21.51
C SER A 27 -6.08 -34.88 22.33
N THR A 28 -4.93 -34.44 22.86
CA THR A 28 -4.80 -33.04 23.26
C THR A 28 -4.78 -32.21 21.98
N ILE A 29 -5.96 -31.89 21.44
CA ILE A 29 -6.08 -30.76 20.52
C ILE A 29 -5.55 -29.56 21.32
N PRO A 30 -4.47 -28.89 20.88
CA PRO A 30 -4.05 -27.66 21.53
C PRO A 30 -5.27 -26.75 21.50
N ARG A 31 -5.78 -26.38 22.68
CA ARG A 31 -6.75 -25.29 22.79
C ARG A 31 -6.01 -24.10 22.19
N LEU A 32 -6.37 -23.73 20.95
CA LEU A 32 -5.95 -22.46 20.37
C LEU A 32 -6.20 -21.43 21.46
N GLN A 33 -5.17 -20.70 21.88
CA GLN A 33 -5.34 -19.61 22.83
C GLN A 33 -6.50 -18.78 22.32
N ALA A 34 -7.56 -18.66 23.12
CA ALA A 34 -8.61 -17.73 22.79
C ALA A 34 -7.92 -16.37 22.68
N ASN A 35 -8.01 -15.74 21.50
CA ASN A 35 -7.61 -14.35 21.37
C ASN A 35 -8.32 -13.58 22.47
N VAL A 36 -7.56 -13.09 23.45
CA VAL A 36 -8.10 -12.14 24.42
C VAL A 36 -8.57 -10.97 23.57
N PRO A 37 -9.88 -10.62 23.58
CA PRO A 37 -10.32 -9.43 22.88
C PRO A 37 -9.52 -8.28 23.48
N GLN A 38 -8.71 -7.61 22.65
CA GLN A 38 -8.02 -6.40 23.08
C GLN A 38 -9.08 -5.46 23.64
N ALA A 39 -8.78 -4.83 24.78
CA ALA A 39 -9.67 -3.85 25.36
C ALA A 39 -9.97 -2.78 24.30
N ASN A 40 -11.22 -2.72 23.84
CA ASN A 40 -11.64 -1.73 22.87
C ASN A 40 -11.62 -0.37 23.58
N THR A 41 -10.57 0.41 23.38
CA THR A 41 -10.62 1.84 23.69
C THR A 41 -11.79 2.45 22.92
N PRO A 42 -12.72 3.16 23.58
CA PRO A 42 -13.83 3.78 22.88
C PRO A 42 -13.27 4.72 21.82
N LEU A 43 -13.72 4.54 20.57
CA LEU A 43 -13.34 5.40 19.46
C LEU A 43 -13.99 6.77 19.68
N ALA A 44 -13.30 7.64 20.40
CA ALA A 44 -13.71 9.01 20.66
C ALA A 44 -12.92 9.95 19.76
N GLU A 45 -13.60 10.95 19.22
CA GLU A 45 -12.96 11.99 18.45
C GLU A 45 -12.13 12.90 19.35
N VAL A 46 -10.88 13.14 18.97
CA VAL A 46 -10.06 14.21 19.56
C VAL A 46 -10.35 15.49 18.80
N SER A 47 -10.92 16.49 19.47
CA SER A 47 -11.43 17.72 18.84
C SER A 47 -10.37 18.44 18.00
N GLU A 48 -9.15 18.59 18.52
CA GLU A 48 -8.06 19.27 17.83
C GLU A 48 -7.63 18.55 16.53
N ALA A 49 -7.57 17.22 16.57
CA ALA A 49 -7.23 16.41 15.39
C ALA A 49 -8.33 16.50 14.33
N ALA A 50 -9.59 16.48 14.76
CA ALA A 50 -10.75 16.64 13.89
C ALA A 50 -10.79 18.00 13.20
N GLU A 51 -10.50 19.07 13.93
CA GLU A 51 -10.42 20.43 13.41
C GLU A 51 -9.29 20.57 12.39
N ARG A 52 -8.09 20.04 12.69
CA ARG A 52 -6.98 20.00 11.73
C ARG A 52 -7.36 19.26 10.44
N SER A 53 -8.01 18.09 10.56
CA SER A 53 -8.48 17.31 9.41
C SER A 53 -9.61 17.99 8.65
N ARG A 54 -10.34 18.94 9.26
CA ARG A 54 -11.38 19.75 8.57
C ARG A 54 -10.77 20.96 7.87
N GLU A 55 -9.75 21.58 8.46
CA GLU A 55 -9.11 22.79 7.93
C GLU A 55 -8.26 22.49 6.69
N LEU A 56 -7.46 21.42 6.72
CA LEU A 56 -6.59 21.08 5.61
C LEU A 56 -7.37 20.37 4.49
N GLN A 57 -7.26 20.86 3.25
CA GLN A 57 -7.87 20.18 2.09
C GLN A 57 -7.33 18.75 1.90
N ALA A 58 -6.04 18.55 2.16
CA ALA A 58 -5.34 17.28 2.20
C ALA A 58 -4.23 17.33 3.27
N PRO A 59 -3.72 16.20 3.78
CA PRO A 59 -2.72 16.21 4.85
C PRO A 59 -1.43 17.00 4.53
N ASN A 60 -1.10 17.15 3.24
CA ASN A 60 0.04 17.90 2.73
C ASN A 60 -0.32 19.26 2.12
N ARG A 61 -1.59 19.67 2.10
CA ARG A 61 -2.02 20.92 1.46
C ARG A 61 -3.27 21.51 2.11
N ALA A 62 -3.18 22.77 2.56
CA ALA A 62 -4.31 23.47 3.16
C ALA A 62 -5.35 23.95 2.13
N ASN A 63 -4.90 24.51 1.02
CA ASN A 63 -5.77 25.23 0.07
C ASN A 63 -6.32 24.32 -1.04
N THR A 64 -7.40 24.76 -1.68
CA THR A 64 -7.94 24.14 -2.90
C THR A 64 -6.98 24.30 -4.09
N TRP A 65 -7.17 23.48 -5.13
CA TRP A 65 -6.34 23.48 -6.35
C TRP A 65 -7.16 23.48 -7.64
N ALA A 66 -8.48 23.61 -7.55
CA ALA A 66 -9.34 23.82 -8.70
C ALA A 66 -10.42 24.87 -8.36
N ALA A 67 -10.81 25.68 -9.35
CA ALA A 67 -11.74 26.79 -9.13
C ALA A 67 -13.12 26.34 -8.63
N SER A 68 -13.60 25.17 -9.06
CA SER A 68 -14.88 24.60 -8.64
C SER A 68 -14.79 23.76 -7.35
N GLN A 69 -13.60 23.61 -6.77
CA GLN A 69 -13.40 22.79 -5.58
C GLN A 69 -13.83 23.57 -4.34
N ARG A 70 -14.70 22.97 -3.53
CA ARG A 70 -15.12 23.53 -2.24
C ARG A 70 -14.05 23.26 -1.16
N PRO A 71 -13.77 24.22 -0.27
CA PRO A 71 -12.93 24.00 0.91
C PRO A 71 -13.50 22.88 1.79
N ARG A 72 -12.62 22.06 2.37
CA ARG A 72 -13.00 20.90 3.18
C ARG A 72 -13.81 21.29 4.42
N ALA A 73 -13.46 22.40 5.07
CA ALA A 73 -14.17 22.91 6.24
C ALA A 73 -15.66 23.17 5.94
N GLU A 74 -15.99 23.66 4.73
CA GLU A 74 -17.37 23.87 4.29
C GLU A 74 -18.03 22.57 3.82
N ALA A 75 -17.28 21.72 3.12
CA ALA A 75 -17.80 20.47 2.54
C ALA A 75 -18.11 19.41 3.61
N MET A 76 -17.38 19.39 4.73
CA MET A 76 -17.51 18.43 5.83
C MET A 76 -18.24 19.02 7.05
N SER A 77 -19.28 19.80 6.77
CA SER A 77 -20.19 20.42 7.73
C SER A 77 -21.59 19.81 7.62
N GLY A 78 -22.39 19.97 8.68
CA GLY A 78 -23.81 19.59 8.70
C GLY A 78 -24.11 18.25 9.38
N PRO A 79 -25.41 17.86 9.42
CA PRO A 79 -25.89 16.78 10.29
C PRO A 79 -25.29 15.40 10.00
N ARG A 80 -24.75 15.19 8.79
CA ARG A 80 -24.08 13.93 8.44
C ARG A 80 -22.76 13.73 9.21
N PHE A 81 -22.10 14.82 9.61
CA PHE A 81 -20.78 14.78 10.25
C PHE A 81 -20.84 15.02 11.77
N GLU A 82 -22.01 15.34 12.31
CA GLU A 82 -22.26 15.36 13.75
C GLU A 82 -22.22 13.91 14.24
N GLN A 83 -21.30 13.54 15.13
CA GLN A 83 -20.99 12.15 15.54
C GLN A 83 -20.17 11.30 14.54
N THR A 84 -19.58 11.90 13.51
CA THR A 84 -18.58 11.21 12.67
C THR A 84 -17.19 11.51 13.17
N VAL A 85 -16.36 10.49 13.41
CA VAL A 85 -14.93 10.68 13.75
C VAL A 85 -14.20 11.15 12.49
N MET A 86 -13.81 12.43 12.46
CA MET A 86 -13.26 13.07 11.26
C MET A 86 -11.88 12.53 10.85
N GLU A 87 -11.06 12.11 11.80
CA GLU A 87 -9.71 11.57 11.56
C GLU A 87 -9.73 10.29 10.68
N MET A 88 -10.76 9.47 10.86
CA MET A 88 -10.92 8.19 10.15
C MET A 88 -11.56 8.36 8.76
N GLN A 89 -11.98 9.58 8.40
CA GLN A 89 -12.53 9.83 7.08
C GLN A 89 -11.41 9.83 6.03
N PRO A 90 -11.71 9.43 4.77
CA PRO A 90 -10.72 9.46 3.69
C PRO A 90 -10.09 10.84 3.53
N GLN A 91 -8.76 10.87 3.63
CA GLN A 91 -7.92 12.07 3.46
C GLN A 91 -6.64 11.71 2.69
N PRO A 92 -6.74 11.40 1.39
CA PRO A 92 -5.56 11.09 0.58
C PRO A 92 -4.66 12.33 0.43
N MET A 93 -3.38 12.08 0.21
CA MET A 93 -2.40 13.12 -0.10
C MET A 93 -2.76 13.81 -1.43
N ALA A 94 -2.61 15.13 -1.48
CA ALA A 94 -2.78 15.89 -2.70
C ALA A 94 -1.62 15.61 -3.68
N ALA A 95 -1.96 15.04 -4.84
CA ALA A 95 -0.99 14.65 -5.86
C ALA A 95 -0.20 15.85 -6.44
N ILE A 96 -0.77 17.05 -6.43
CA ILE A 96 -0.10 18.27 -6.89
C ILE A 96 1.20 18.54 -6.11
N GLU A 97 1.18 18.40 -4.78
CA GLU A 97 2.39 18.60 -3.97
C GLU A 97 3.39 17.44 -4.18
N LEU A 98 2.88 16.22 -4.40
CA LEU A 98 3.73 15.05 -4.62
C LEU A 98 4.47 15.10 -5.95
N ILE A 99 3.85 15.63 -7.01
CA ILE A 99 4.51 15.77 -8.31
C ILE A 99 5.56 16.89 -8.29
N HIS A 100 5.34 17.97 -7.54
CA HIS A 100 6.31 19.04 -7.37
C HIS A 100 7.57 18.64 -6.58
N LYS A 101 7.55 17.48 -5.91
CA LYS A 101 8.75 16.89 -5.32
C LYS A 101 9.61 16.11 -6.31
N GLN A 102 9.06 15.76 -7.49
CA GLN A 102 9.82 15.01 -8.48
C GLN A 102 10.93 15.87 -9.11
N PRO A 103 12.16 15.36 -9.20
CA PRO A 103 13.22 16.08 -9.87
C PRO A 103 13.01 16.13 -11.38
N VAL A 104 13.50 17.21 -11.99
CA VAL A 104 13.58 17.35 -13.45
C VAL A 104 14.49 16.27 -14.04
N ARG A 105 13.94 15.49 -14.97
CA ARG A 105 14.69 14.48 -15.73
C ARG A 105 15.43 15.15 -16.88
N TRP A 106 16.76 15.15 -16.79
CA TRP A 106 17.61 15.75 -17.81
C TRP A 106 17.81 14.81 -19.00
N THR A 107 17.60 15.34 -20.20
CA THR A 107 17.77 14.58 -21.45
C THR A 107 18.73 15.29 -22.40
N LYS A 108 19.46 14.50 -23.19
CA LYS A 108 20.27 14.95 -24.33
C LYS A 108 19.50 14.93 -25.65
N LYS A 109 18.27 14.40 -25.64
CA LYS A 109 17.41 14.29 -26.82
C LYS A 109 16.41 15.43 -26.81
N ARG A 110 16.24 16.05 -27.97
CA ARG A 110 15.21 17.05 -28.29
C ARG A 110 13.77 16.57 -28.13
N VAL A 111 13.51 15.28 -28.36
CA VAL A 111 12.20 14.65 -28.11
C VAL A 111 12.38 13.47 -27.16
N VAL A 112 11.58 13.45 -26.10
CA VAL A 112 11.54 12.37 -25.11
C VAL A 112 10.27 11.56 -25.27
N ALA A 113 10.37 10.24 -25.21
CA ALA A 113 9.21 9.35 -25.13
C ALA A 113 8.90 9.06 -23.65
N CYS A 114 7.66 9.30 -23.23
CA CYS A 114 7.17 9.00 -21.89
C CYS A 114 5.96 8.07 -22.00
N ASP A 115 6.00 6.96 -21.28
CA ASP A 115 4.95 5.94 -21.16
C ASP A 115 4.44 5.79 -19.73
N GLY A 116 4.94 6.59 -18.78
CA GLY A 116 4.58 6.51 -17.37
C GLY A 116 5.19 5.34 -16.60
N GLY A 117 6.08 4.57 -17.24
CA GLY A 117 6.69 3.38 -16.62
C GLY A 117 5.82 2.13 -16.70
N GLY A 118 6.45 0.96 -16.56
CA GLY A 118 5.75 -0.33 -16.53
C GLY A 118 5.09 -0.76 -17.85
N GLY A 119 5.48 -0.16 -18.98
CA GLY A 119 4.96 -0.48 -20.31
C GLY A 119 3.43 -0.31 -20.38
N PRO A 120 2.64 -1.39 -20.53
CA PRO A 120 1.17 -1.30 -20.60
C PRO A 120 0.49 -0.87 -19.29
N LEU A 121 1.18 -0.88 -18.15
CA LEU A 121 0.63 -0.44 -16.87
C LEU A 121 0.67 1.09 -16.68
N GLY A 122 1.39 1.80 -17.56
CA GLY A 122 1.47 3.25 -17.55
C GLY A 122 0.37 3.91 -18.39
N HIS A 123 0.72 5.00 -19.07
CA HIS A 123 -0.17 5.72 -19.98
C HIS A 123 0.26 5.53 -21.44
N PRO A 124 -0.58 5.92 -22.42
CA PRO A 124 -0.18 5.88 -23.83
C PRO A 124 1.14 6.62 -24.06
N LYS A 125 2.05 6.00 -24.82
CA LYS A 125 3.35 6.57 -25.12
C LYS A 125 3.20 7.91 -25.84
N VAL A 126 3.69 8.98 -25.21
CA VAL A 126 3.71 10.33 -25.79
C VAL A 126 5.11 10.83 -26.00
N PHE A 127 5.25 11.73 -26.96
CA PHE A 127 6.49 12.37 -27.33
C PHE A 127 6.45 13.83 -26.91
N ILE A 128 7.35 14.21 -26.01
CA ILE A 128 7.42 15.55 -25.40
C ILE A 128 8.61 16.28 -26.02
N ASN A 129 8.38 17.51 -26.49
CA ASN A 129 9.44 18.36 -27.01
C ASN A 129 10.16 19.09 -25.85
N THR A 130 11.48 18.98 -25.81
CA THR A 130 12.34 19.62 -24.79
C THR A 130 13.26 20.70 -25.40
N ASP A 131 13.04 21.09 -26.67
CA ASP A 131 13.84 22.10 -27.36
C ASP A 131 13.83 23.49 -26.71
N LYS A 132 12.74 23.85 -26.04
CA LYS A 132 12.59 25.15 -25.40
C LYS A 132 13.35 25.18 -24.08
N ALA A 133 13.81 26.36 -23.69
CA ALA A 133 14.46 26.60 -22.40
C ALA A 133 13.45 26.65 -21.24
N GLU A 134 12.57 25.66 -21.17
CA GLU A 134 11.53 25.50 -20.15
C GLU A 134 11.48 24.05 -19.67
N ILE A 135 10.88 23.83 -18.50
CA ILE A 135 10.64 22.48 -17.99
C ILE A 135 9.35 21.96 -18.65
N ALA A 136 9.49 20.99 -19.56
CA ALA A 136 8.38 20.38 -20.27
C ALA A 136 7.81 19.22 -19.45
N THR A 137 6.52 19.29 -19.10
CA THR A 137 5.85 18.27 -18.29
C THR A 137 5.10 17.26 -19.15
N CYS A 138 5.09 15.99 -18.74
CA CYS A 138 4.19 15.00 -19.35
C CYS A 138 2.72 15.32 -19.01
N GLY A 139 1.84 15.35 -20.02
CA GLY A 139 0.41 15.62 -19.83
C GLY A 139 -0.37 14.52 -19.09
N TYR A 140 0.23 13.34 -18.87
CA TYR A 140 -0.39 12.24 -18.13
C TYR A 140 0.16 12.15 -16.69
N CYS A 141 1.43 11.74 -16.54
CA CYS A 141 2.04 11.58 -15.22
C CYS A 141 2.46 12.90 -14.55
N GLY A 142 2.56 14.01 -15.28
CA GLY A 142 3.09 15.27 -14.75
C GLY A 142 4.61 15.30 -14.53
N VAL A 143 5.34 14.21 -14.88
CA VAL A 143 6.79 14.15 -14.69
C VAL A 143 7.50 15.24 -15.52
N PRO A 144 8.43 16.00 -14.92
CA PRO A 144 9.13 17.08 -15.59
C PRO A 144 10.37 16.60 -16.37
N PHE A 145 10.54 17.11 -17.59
CA PHE A 145 11.69 16.89 -18.45
C PHE A 145 12.32 18.22 -18.87
N ALA A 146 13.65 18.25 -19.01
CA ALA A 146 14.35 19.40 -19.58
C ALA A 146 15.58 18.96 -20.37
N HIS A 147 15.96 19.75 -21.37
CA HIS A 147 17.15 19.48 -22.17
C HIS A 147 18.41 19.98 -21.45
N GLU A 148 19.47 19.17 -21.47
CA GLU A 148 20.75 19.50 -20.81
C GLU A 148 21.38 20.81 -21.31
N GLN A 149 21.15 21.18 -22.58
CA GLN A 149 21.66 22.44 -23.14
C GLN A 149 21.12 23.68 -22.41
N HIS A 150 19.90 23.61 -21.88
CA HIS A 150 19.25 24.73 -21.20
C HIS A 150 19.47 24.70 -19.68
N ARG A 151 20.31 23.78 -19.19
CA ARG A 151 20.54 23.60 -17.76
C ARG A 151 21.08 24.86 -17.08
N ALA A 152 22.07 25.51 -17.69
CA ALA A 152 22.66 26.74 -17.13
C ALA A 152 21.62 27.87 -17.01
N TYR A 153 20.71 27.99 -18.00
CA TYR A 153 19.63 28.95 -17.96
C TYR A 153 18.62 28.63 -16.84
N LEU A 154 18.15 27.38 -16.77
CA LEU A 154 17.17 26.96 -15.75
C LEU A 154 17.74 27.07 -14.32
N GLU A 155 19.03 26.79 -14.14
CA GLU A 155 19.72 26.97 -12.86
C GLU A 155 19.92 28.45 -12.49
N SER A 156 19.94 29.36 -13.47
CA SER A 156 20.03 30.82 -13.23
C SER A 156 18.71 31.47 -12.79
N LEU A 157 17.58 30.78 -12.98
CA LEU A 157 16.28 31.32 -12.60
C LEU A 157 16.17 31.35 -11.05
N PRO A 158 15.56 32.39 -10.47
CA PRO A 158 15.46 32.54 -9.02
C PRO A 158 14.63 31.43 -8.37
N ALA A 159 13.64 30.91 -9.10
CA ALA A 159 12.81 29.80 -8.69
C ALA A 159 12.34 29.01 -9.92
N THR A 160 12.21 27.70 -9.76
CA THR A 160 11.65 26.78 -10.75
C THR A 160 10.49 26.01 -10.14
N SER A 161 9.54 25.57 -10.96
CA SER A 161 8.35 24.85 -10.49
C SER A 161 8.66 23.44 -10.00
N TYR A 162 9.78 22.86 -10.40
CA TYR A 162 10.22 21.52 -10.02
C TYR A 162 11.69 21.55 -9.57
N PRO A 163 12.10 20.72 -8.61
CA PRO A 163 13.48 20.65 -8.18
C PRO A 163 14.40 20.18 -9.33
N LEU A 164 15.49 20.91 -9.58
CA LEU A 164 16.43 20.59 -10.65
C LEU A 164 17.35 19.40 -10.34
N LYS A 165 17.46 19.04 -9.06
CA LYS A 165 18.27 17.95 -8.52
C LYS A 165 17.37 17.05 -7.66
N ALA A 166 17.72 15.77 -7.54
CA ALA A 166 17.04 14.86 -6.63
C ALA A 166 17.17 15.36 -5.18
N THR A 167 16.06 15.38 -4.45
CA THR A 167 15.99 15.82 -3.05
C THR A 167 16.09 14.61 -2.10
N GLY A 168 15.80 13.40 -2.61
CA GLY A 168 15.73 12.18 -1.81
C GLY A 168 14.43 12.04 -1.02
N ASP A 169 13.37 12.74 -1.43
CA ASP A 169 12.04 12.62 -0.80
C ASP A 169 11.45 11.23 -1.06
N SER A 170 10.70 10.69 -0.11
CA SER A 170 10.08 9.36 -0.25
C SER A 170 9.04 9.27 -1.36
N ALA A 171 8.50 10.41 -1.80
CA ALA A 171 7.60 10.49 -2.94
C ALA A 171 8.34 10.40 -4.28
N GLU A 172 9.66 10.62 -4.33
CA GLU A 172 10.43 10.58 -5.58
C GLU A 172 10.36 9.21 -6.25
N VAL A 173 10.07 9.22 -7.55
CA VAL A 173 10.07 8.01 -8.36
C VAL A 173 11.34 7.91 -9.19
N ASN A 174 11.90 6.71 -9.24
CA ASN A 174 13.05 6.40 -10.08
C ASN A 174 12.76 6.76 -11.56
N GLU A 175 13.78 7.22 -12.28
CA GLU A 175 13.70 7.47 -13.72
C GLU A 175 13.26 6.23 -14.50
N THR A 176 13.80 5.07 -14.15
CA THR A 176 13.43 3.77 -14.72
C THR A 176 12.43 3.06 -13.81
N GLN A 177 11.14 3.23 -14.10
CA GLN A 177 10.06 2.46 -13.50
C GLN A 177 9.79 1.19 -14.33
N ARG A 178 10.80 0.34 -14.51
CA ARG A 178 10.60 -0.95 -15.19
C ARG A 178 9.98 -1.94 -14.22
N VAL A 179 8.82 -2.48 -14.59
CA VAL A 179 8.11 -3.51 -13.79
C VAL A 179 8.53 -4.92 -14.24
N THR A 180 8.93 -5.08 -15.50
CA THR A 180 9.39 -6.35 -16.07
C THR A 180 10.82 -6.22 -16.57
N GLU A 181 11.70 -7.17 -16.22
CA GLU A 181 13.04 -7.24 -16.79
C GLU A 181 13.03 -7.91 -18.18
N GLY A 182 13.75 -7.36 -19.15
CA GLY A 182 14.09 -8.04 -20.41
C GLY A 182 13.17 -7.79 -21.61
N GLY A 183 13.23 -8.71 -22.59
CA GLY A 183 12.66 -8.58 -23.94
C GLY A 183 11.15 -8.82 -24.09
N LEU A 184 10.42 -9.04 -22.99
CA LEU A 184 8.95 -9.13 -22.97
C LEU A 184 8.28 -7.76 -22.76
N GLU A 185 9.05 -6.66 -22.75
CA GLU A 185 8.52 -5.30 -22.85
C GLU A 185 7.75 -5.16 -24.17
N GLN A 186 6.42 -5.18 -24.09
CA GLN A 186 5.56 -4.83 -25.23
C GLN A 186 5.91 -3.38 -25.62
N ARG A 187 6.58 -3.24 -26.77
CA ARG A 187 7.12 -1.98 -27.29
C ARG A 187 6.05 -1.06 -27.85
#